data_AF-A0A496KZP3-F1
#
_entry.id   AF-A0A496KZP3-F1
#
_cell.length_a   1.000
_cell.length_b   1.000
_cell.length_c   1.000
_cell.angle_alpha   90.00
_cell.angle_beta   90.00
_cell.angle_gamma   90.00
#
_symmetry.space_group_name_H-M   'P 1'
#
loop_
_entity.id
_entity.type
_entity.pdbx_description
1 polymer ?
#
loop_
_entity_poly.entity_id
_entity_poly.type
_entity_poly.pdbx_seq_one_letter_code
_entity_poly.pdbx_strand_id
1 'polypeptide(L)'
;MKKFCILFAAITIAAVSTATAQSRSYEALANIDKKTQANAVCIDVSANVKDAQEVMEKLLKNAGLKGKGGKILSYEKIAFSEISTDYINMYIGFEAKSKNKNNPVTKVNVFVQKGISTDYESSRSDVTLVTNLKYFLDSKYTTAINNNNLEQSINVSQKDVETKKKEVEKLKKDITVYEKNIKKAEENIKKANSDIDKLSREIDVLNQSIKQQNSSIQR
;
A
#
# COMPACT_ATOMS: atom_id res chain seq x y z
N MET A 1 17.06 21.22 -33.02
CA MET A 1 15.68 20.93 -32.57
C MET A 1 15.64 19.53 -31.94
N LYS A 2 15.83 19.41 -30.62
CA LYS A 2 15.65 18.15 -29.89
C LYS A 2 14.27 18.18 -29.22
N LYS A 3 13.39 17.29 -29.67
CA LYS A 3 12.00 17.16 -29.22
C LYS A 3 11.96 16.86 -27.72
N PHE A 4 11.43 17.77 -26.92
CA PHE A 4 11.03 17.48 -25.54
C PHE A 4 9.70 16.72 -25.59
N CYS A 5 9.78 15.39 -25.53
CA CYS A 5 8.61 14.55 -25.33
C CYS A 5 8.16 14.68 -23.87
N ILE A 6 7.11 15.47 -23.63
CA ILE A 6 6.39 15.48 -22.35
C ILE A 6 5.61 14.16 -22.29
N LEU A 7 6.16 13.18 -21.56
CA LEU A 7 5.44 11.96 -21.23
C LEU A 7 4.38 12.31 -20.18
N PHE A 8 3.10 12.31 -20.59
CA PHE A 8 2.00 12.25 -19.64
C PHE A 8 2.05 10.89 -18.94
N ALA A 9 2.51 10.88 -17.69
CA ALA A 9 2.42 9.69 -16.85
C ALA A 9 0.94 9.40 -16.59
N ALA A 10 0.39 8.41 -17.30
CA ALA A 10 -0.94 7.90 -17.05
C ALA A 10 -1.01 7.43 -15.58
N ILE A 11 -1.86 8.09 -14.79
CA ILE A 11 -2.21 7.64 -13.44
C ILE A 11 -3.05 6.38 -13.62
N THR A 12 -2.40 5.24 -13.71
CA THR A 12 -3.07 3.95 -13.57
C THR A 12 -3.45 3.82 -12.10
N ILE A 13 -4.67 4.24 -11.76
CA ILE A 13 -5.35 3.75 -10.57
C ILE A 13 -5.47 2.25 -10.80
N ALA A 14 -4.60 1.47 -10.16
CA ALA A 14 -4.77 0.02 -10.15
C ALA A 14 -6.11 -0.24 -9.46
N ALA A 15 -7.14 -0.51 -10.26
CA ALA A 15 -8.39 -1.03 -9.77
C ALA A 15 -8.04 -2.34 -9.07
N VAL A 16 -8.10 -2.34 -7.73
CA VAL A 16 -7.96 -3.55 -6.93
C VAL A 16 -9.23 -4.35 -7.17
N SER A 17 -9.25 -5.10 -8.28
CA SER A 17 -10.27 -6.09 -8.58
C SER A 17 -10.03 -7.29 -7.67
N THR A 18 -10.38 -7.17 -6.39
CA THR A 18 -10.49 -8.34 -5.54
C THR A 18 -11.86 -8.96 -5.75
N ALA A 19 -11.97 -9.81 -6.77
CA ALA A 19 -12.89 -10.93 -6.68
C ALA A 19 -12.36 -11.85 -5.57
N THR A 20 -12.59 -11.50 -4.30
CA THR A 20 -12.30 -12.41 -3.21
C THR A 20 -13.33 -13.53 -3.29
N ALA A 21 -12.86 -14.76 -3.49
CA ALA A 21 -13.65 -15.91 -3.07
C ALA A 21 -14.02 -15.65 -1.60
N GLN A 22 -15.31 -15.56 -1.31
CA GLN A 22 -15.79 -15.22 0.02
C GLN A 22 -15.18 -16.22 1.00
N SER A 23 -14.34 -15.75 1.93
CA SER A 23 -13.85 -16.58 3.03
C SER A 23 -15.06 -17.19 3.73
N ARG A 24 -15.10 -18.51 3.78
CA ARG A 24 -16.16 -19.27 4.45
C ARG A 24 -15.53 -20.14 5.51
N SER A 25 -16.06 -20.02 6.71
CA SER A 25 -15.69 -20.84 7.84
C SER A 25 -16.26 -22.24 7.70
N TYR A 26 -15.52 -23.20 8.24
CA TYR A 26 -15.86 -24.62 8.15
C TYR A 26 -15.35 -25.36 9.38
N GLU A 27 -15.92 -26.52 9.67
CA GLU A 27 -15.42 -27.36 10.76
C GLU A 27 -14.34 -28.31 10.26
N ALA A 28 -13.28 -28.48 11.03
CA ALA A 28 -12.27 -29.48 10.79
C ALA A 28 -11.58 -29.90 12.09
N LEU A 29 -10.91 -31.05 12.06
CA LEU A 29 -9.93 -31.39 13.08
C LEU A 29 -8.66 -30.59 12.83
N ALA A 30 -8.19 -29.89 13.85
CA ALA A 30 -6.97 -29.09 13.81
C ALA A 30 -6.12 -29.33 15.06
N ASN A 31 -4.81 -29.12 14.92
CA ASN A 31 -3.89 -29.25 16.04
C ASN A 31 -3.91 -27.96 16.84
N ILE A 32 -4.30 -28.03 18.11
CA ILE A 32 -4.09 -26.90 19.03
C ILE A 32 -2.61 -26.86 19.43
N ASP A 33 -2.00 -28.02 19.67
CA ASP A 33 -0.57 -28.15 19.96
C ASP A 33 0.00 -29.42 19.31
N LYS A 34 1.26 -29.77 19.60
CA LYS A 34 1.92 -30.94 19.01
C LYS A 34 1.30 -32.29 19.36
N LYS A 35 0.53 -32.36 20.44
CA LYS A 35 -0.03 -33.59 21.04
C LYS A 35 -1.56 -33.61 21.00
N THR A 36 -2.19 -32.45 20.83
CA THR A 36 -3.64 -32.30 20.94
C THR A 36 -4.23 -31.91 19.58
N GLN A 37 -5.09 -32.78 19.05
CA GLN A 37 -5.95 -32.51 17.90
C GLN A 37 -7.40 -32.43 18.37
N ALA A 38 -8.14 -31.44 17.90
CA ALA A 38 -9.48 -31.14 18.38
C ALA A 38 -10.38 -30.57 17.27
N ASN A 39 -11.68 -30.56 17.53
CA ASN A 39 -12.65 -29.87 16.67
C ASN A 39 -12.39 -28.37 16.71
N ALA A 40 -12.32 -27.76 15.53
CA ALA A 40 -12.17 -26.33 15.36
C ALA A 40 -13.14 -25.80 14.30
N VAL A 41 -13.50 -24.54 14.43
CA VAL A 41 -14.01 -23.75 13.32
C VAL A 41 -12.83 -23.04 12.67
N CYS A 42 -12.57 -23.41 11.42
CA CYS A 42 -11.47 -22.91 10.60
C CYS A 42 -11.97 -21.84 9.64
N ILE A 43 -11.12 -20.87 9.31
CA ILE A 43 -11.33 -19.92 8.21
C ILE A 43 -10.00 -19.55 7.56
N ASP A 44 -9.99 -19.42 6.24
CA ASP A 44 -8.84 -18.88 5.50
C ASP A 44 -9.05 -17.39 5.24
N VAL A 45 -8.07 -16.57 5.62
CA VAL A 45 -8.11 -15.11 5.42
C VAL A 45 -6.90 -14.65 4.61
N SER A 46 -7.13 -13.68 3.73
CA SER A 46 -6.10 -13.03 2.91
C SER A 46 -5.28 -12.03 3.73
N ALA A 47 -4.45 -12.55 4.63
CA ALA A 47 -3.51 -11.78 5.44
C ALA A 47 -2.30 -12.66 5.78
N ASN A 48 -1.17 -12.03 6.12
CA ASN A 48 -0.07 -12.75 6.74
C ASN A 48 -0.43 -13.11 8.19
N VAL A 49 0.32 -14.05 8.79
CA VAL A 49 0.02 -14.58 10.13
C VAL A 49 -0.03 -13.48 11.19
N LYS A 50 0.90 -12.52 11.12
CA LYS A 50 1.00 -11.43 12.09
C LYS A 50 -0.24 -10.54 12.02
N ASP A 51 -0.60 -10.09 10.83
CA ASP A 51 -1.74 -9.20 10.63
C ASP A 51 -3.06 -9.91 10.98
N ALA A 52 -3.20 -11.18 10.60
CA ALA A 52 -4.36 -12.00 10.98
C ALA A 52 -4.51 -12.08 12.51
N GLN A 53 -3.41 -12.33 13.22
CA GLN A 53 -3.39 -12.38 14.68
C GLN A 53 -3.72 -11.02 15.30
N GLU A 54 -3.05 -9.94 14.89
CA GLU A 54 -3.27 -8.59 15.44
C GLU A 54 -4.70 -8.10 15.21
N VAL A 55 -5.28 -8.37 14.04
CA VAL A 55 -6.68 -8.04 13.75
C VAL A 55 -7.64 -8.82 14.65
N MET A 56 -7.42 -10.13 14.84
CA MET A 56 -8.24 -10.94 15.74
C MET A 56 -8.13 -10.45 17.20
N GLU A 57 -6.91 -10.23 17.69
CA GLU A 57 -6.68 -9.72 19.05
C GLU A 57 -7.39 -8.38 19.27
N LYS A 58 -7.28 -7.45 18.32
CA LYS A 58 -7.94 -6.14 18.37
C LYS A 58 -9.46 -6.28 18.36
N LEU A 59 -10.00 -7.15 17.52
CA LEU A 59 -11.43 -7.40 17.41
C LEU A 59 -12.00 -7.94 18.74
N LEU A 60 -11.36 -8.97 19.31
CA LEU A 60 -11.78 -9.59 20.57
C LEU A 60 -11.60 -8.63 21.76
N LYS A 61 -10.52 -7.84 21.78
CA LYS A 61 -10.30 -6.79 22.78
C LYS A 61 -11.39 -5.72 22.72
N ASN A 62 -11.80 -5.30 21.52
CA ASN A 62 -12.88 -4.35 21.32
C ASN A 62 -14.25 -4.91 21.76
N ALA A 63 -14.43 -6.23 21.71
CA ALA A 63 -15.57 -6.92 22.30
C ALA A 63 -15.48 -7.05 23.84
N GLY A 64 -14.47 -6.44 24.48
CA GLY A 64 -14.27 -6.46 25.93
C GLY A 64 -13.61 -7.72 26.48
N LEU A 65 -13.15 -8.62 25.61
CA LEU A 65 -12.57 -9.89 26.02
C LEU A 65 -11.11 -9.71 26.45
N LYS A 66 -10.75 -10.38 27.55
CA LYS A 66 -9.38 -10.41 28.08
C LYS A 66 -8.79 -11.80 27.83
N GLY A 67 -7.67 -11.83 27.13
CA GLY A 67 -6.95 -13.05 26.81
C GLY A 67 -5.44 -12.88 26.93
N LYS A 68 -4.71 -13.97 26.69
CA LYS A 68 -3.26 -13.99 26.65
C LYS A 68 -2.81 -14.17 25.21
N GLY A 69 -1.88 -13.31 24.77
CA GLY A 69 -1.22 -13.41 23.48
C GLY A 69 -0.13 -14.50 23.47
N GLY A 70 0.23 -14.98 22.29
CA GLY A 70 1.24 -16.02 22.11
C GLY A 70 1.20 -16.61 20.71
N LYS A 71 1.76 -17.82 20.53
CA LYS A 71 1.58 -18.61 19.30
C LYS A 71 0.13 -19.03 19.07
N ILE A 72 -0.60 -19.15 20.18
CA ILE A 72 -2.03 -19.39 20.25
C ILE A 72 -2.57 -18.29 21.15
N LEU A 73 -3.69 -17.70 20.77
CA LEU A 73 -4.41 -16.79 21.65
C LEU A 73 -5.29 -17.61 22.57
N SER A 74 -5.26 -17.30 23.86
CA SER A 74 -6.05 -18.01 24.87
C SER A 74 -6.95 -17.04 25.62
N TYR A 75 -8.25 -17.30 25.57
CA TYR A 75 -9.28 -16.54 26.27
C TYR A 75 -10.07 -17.50 27.13
N GLU A 76 -9.80 -17.52 28.43
CA GLU A 76 -10.36 -18.50 29.35
C GLU A 76 -11.43 -17.88 30.24
N LYS A 77 -12.50 -18.65 30.52
CA LYS A 77 -13.63 -18.24 31.36
C LYS A 77 -14.23 -16.90 30.92
N ILE A 78 -14.37 -16.70 29.62
CA ILE A 78 -14.93 -15.48 29.05
C ILE A 78 -16.43 -15.62 28.83
N ALA A 79 -17.17 -14.53 29.06
CA ALA A 79 -18.54 -14.38 28.60
C ALA A 79 -18.51 -13.70 27.24
N PHE A 80 -18.80 -14.44 26.17
CA PHE A 80 -18.81 -13.90 24.81
C PHE A 80 -20.15 -14.18 24.14
N SER A 81 -21.10 -13.28 24.40
CA SER A 81 -22.50 -13.40 23.99
C SER A 81 -22.73 -13.47 22.48
N GLU A 82 -21.76 -13.03 21.67
CA GLU A 82 -21.84 -13.19 20.22
C GLU A 82 -21.78 -14.65 19.78
N ILE A 83 -21.19 -15.54 20.58
CA ILE A 83 -21.05 -16.97 20.23
C ILE A 83 -21.71 -17.92 21.23
N SER A 84 -21.80 -17.58 22.52
CA SER A 84 -22.38 -18.46 23.54
C SER A 84 -23.04 -17.66 24.68
N THR A 85 -24.12 -18.20 25.26
CA THR A 85 -24.72 -17.69 26.50
C THR A 85 -23.98 -18.17 27.75
N ASP A 86 -23.23 -19.26 27.63
CA ASP A 86 -22.41 -19.82 28.70
C ASP A 86 -21.00 -19.21 28.70
N TYR A 87 -20.29 -19.32 29.82
CA TYR A 87 -18.85 -19.09 29.85
C TYR A 87 -18.14 -20.11 28.95
N ILE A 88 -17.13 -19.63 28.22
CA ILE A 88 -16.33 -20.46 27.32
C ILE A 88 -14.84 -20.27 27.56
N ASN A 89 -14.06 -21.27 27.16
CA ASN A 89 -12.65 -21.09 26.84
C ASN A 89 -12.51 -21.09 25.32
N MET A 90 -11.77 -20.13 24.77
CA MET A 90 -11.52 -20.00 23.35
C MET A 90 -10.01 -19.96 23.09
N TYR A 91 -9.55 -20.80 22.18
CA TYR A 91 -8.15 -20.89 21.76
C TYR A 91 -8.05 -20.68 20.26
N ILE A 92 -7.10 -19.86 19.80
CA ILE A 92 -7.01 -19.46 18.40
C ILE A 92 -5.59 -19.66 17.88
N GLY A 93 -5.44 -20.55 16.89
CA GLY A 93 -4.18 -20.81 16.20
C GLY A 93 -4.14 -20.18 14.81
N PHE A 94 -2.95 -19.79 14.37
CA PHE A 94 -2.71 -19.16 13.07
C PHE A 94 -1.63 -19.91 12.29
N GLU A 95 -1.96 -20.35 11.08
CA GLU A 95 -1.09 -21.16 10.23
C GLU A 95 -0.96 -20.51 8.86
N ALA A 96 0.27 -20.26 8.40
CA ALA A 96 0.50 -19.77 7.06
C ALA A 96 0.14 -20.85 6.02
N LYS A 97 -0.92 -20.63 5.25
CA LYS A 97 -1.36 -21.51 4.15
C LYS A 97 -0.68 -21.13 2.82
N SER A 98 -0.53 -19.83 2.57
CA SER A 98 0.27 -19.28 1.47
C SER A 98 1.26 -18.25 2.01
N LYS A 99 2.55 -18.45 1.72
CA LYS A 99 3.63 -17.52 2.06
C LYS A 99 3.95 -16.53 0.94
N ASN A 100 3.08 -16.41 -0.07
CA ASN A 100 3.26 -15.43 -1.14
C ASN A 100 3.23 -14.02 -0.53
N LYS A 101 4.27 -13.22 -0.80
CA LYS A 101 4.40 -11.86 -0.28
C LYS A 101 3.27 -10.93 -0.77
N ASN A 102 2.74 -11.19 -1.96
CA ASN A 102 1.73 -10.35 -2.60
C ASN A 102 0.30 -10.79 -2.29
N ASN A 103 0.11 -12.08 -1.96
CA ASN A 103 -1.19 -12.63 -1.61
C ASN A 103 -1.03 -13.68 -0.50
N PRO A 104 -0.68 -13.25 0.72
CA PRO A 104 -0.54 -14.15 1.84
C PRO A 104 -1.91 -14.68 2.25
N VAL A 105 -1.96 -15.96 2.63
CA VAL A 105 -3.18 -16.59 3.15
C VAL A 105 -2.85 -17.25 4.47
N THR A 106 -3.62 -16.93 5.49
CA THR A 106 -3.51 -17.52 6.83
C THR A 106 -4.77 -18.33 7.12
N LYS A 107 -4.57 -19.59 7.50
CA LYS A 107 -5.62 -20.42 8.09
C LYS A 107 -5.70 -20.11 9.58
N VAL A 108 -6.89 -19.77 10.05
CA VAL A 108 -7.19 -19.50 11.45
C VAL A 108 -8.03 -20.65 11.98
N ASN A 109 -7.59 -21.26 13.07
CA ASN A 109 -8.29 -22.37 13.73
C ASN A 109 -8.81 -21.88 15.09
N VAL A 110 -10.12 -21.85 15.28
CA VAL A 110 -10.75 -21.45 16.54
C VAL A 110 -11.33 -22.67 17.24
N PHE A 111 -10.83 -22.94 18.44
CA PHE A 111 -11.26 -24.02 19.31
C PHE A 111 -12.06 -23.42 20.47
N VAL A 112 -13.21 -24.02 20.82
CA VAL A 112 -14.05 -23.55 21.92
C VAL A 112 -14.39 -24.71 22.84
N GLN A 113 -14.28 -24.50 24.15
CA GLN A 113 -14.81 -25.37 25.19
C GLN A 113 -15.91 -24.62 25.94
N LYS A 114 -17.00 -25.30 26.28
CA LYS A 114 -18.14 -24.68 26.97
C LYS A 114 -18.22 -25.08 28.44
N GLY A 115 -18.48 -24.09 29.30
CA GLY A 115 -18.62 -24.28 30.74
C GLY A 115 -17.35 -24.81 31.39
N ILE A 116 -17.48 -25.93 32.10
CA ILE A 116 -16.37 -26.64 32.77
C ILE A 116 -15.81 -27.80 31.94
N SER A 117 -16.33 -28.02 30.72
CA SER A 117 -15.89 -29.11 29.86
C SER A 117 -14.46 -28.89 29.37
N THR A 118 -13.73 -29.98 29.18
CA THR A 118 -12.45 -30.00 28.47
C THR A 118 -12.59 -30.40 27.00
N ASP A 119 -13.78 -30.82 26.59
CA ASP A 119 -14.07 -31.21 25.22
C ASP A 119 -14.27 -29.99 24.33
N TYR A 120 -13.80 -30.10 23.10
CA TYR A 120 -13.90 -29.03 22.11
C TYR A 120 -15.18 -29.16 21.29
N GLU A 121 -15.93 -28.06 21.26
CA GLU A 121 -17.24 -27.98 20.66
C GLU A 121 -17.20 -28.18 19.14
N SER A 122 -18.23 -28.86 18.64
CA SER A 122 -18.53 -29.06 17.22
C SER A 122 -20.03 -28.94 17.02
N SER A 123 -20.50 -28.88 15.77
CA SER A 123 -21.94 -28.89 15.48
C SER A 123 -22.66 -30.14 16.00
N ARG A 124 -21.92 -31.21 16.34
CA ARG A 124 -22.47 -32.41 16.97
C ARG A 124 -22.77 -32.22 18.46
N SER A 125 -21.99 -31.39 19.16
CA SER A 125 -22.14 -31.13 20.60
C SER A 125 -22.93 -29.86 20.88
N ASP A 126 -22.71 -28.80 20.09
CA ASP A 126 -23.44 -27.54 20.17
C ASP A 126 -23.52 -26.84 18.81
N VAL A 127 -24.61 -27.10 18.08
CA VAL A 127 -24.87 -26.51 16.77
C VAL A 127 -25.04 -24.98 16.83
N THR A 128 -25.61 -24.45 17.90
CA THR A 128 -25.89 -23.01 18.03
C THR A 128 -24.59 -22.24 18.22
N LEU A 129 -23.75 -22.69 19.15
CA LEU A 129 -22.44 -22.09 19.40
C LEU A 129 -21.58 -22.11 18.14
N VAL A 130 -21.49 -23.26 17.45
CA VAL A 130 -20.68 -23.39 16.25
C VAL A 130 -21.22 -22.55 15.10
N THR A 131 -22.55 -22.44 14.94
CA THR A 131 -23.16 -21.57 13.94
C THR A 131 -22.86 -20.10 14.21
N ASN A 132 -22.97 -19.66 15.46
CA ASN A 132 -22.65 -18.29 15.84
C ASN A 132 -21.17 -17.98 15.65
N LEU A 133 -20.28 -18.92 15.98
CA LEU A 133 -18.84 -18.77 15.74
C LEU A 133 -18.51 -18.67 14.25
N LYS A 134 -19.13 -19.50 13.40
CA LYS A 134 -19.01 -19.38 11.94
C LYS A 134 -19.45 -18.01 11.45
N TYR A 135 -20.60 -17.52 11.93
CA TYR A 135 -21.09 -16.18 11.60
C TYR A 135 -20.12 -15.07 12.04
N PHE A 136 -19.58 -15.15 13.26
CA PHE A 136 -18.58 -14.20 13.76
C PHE A 136 -17.34 -14.16 12.85
N LEU A 137 -16.83 -15.32 12.43
CA LEU A 137 -15.66 -15.42 11.57
C LEU A 137 -15.94 -14.91 10.14
N ASP A 138 -17.05 -15.35 9.55
CA ASP A 138 -17.41 -15.01 8.17
C ASP A 138 -17.79 -13.54 8.01
N SER A 139 -18.42 -12.95 9.02
CA SER A 139 -18.88 -11.56 8.96
C SER A 139 -17.87 -10.61 9.62
N LYS A 140 -17.70 -10.68 10.94
CA LYS A 140 -16.96 -9.69 11.72
C LYS A 140 -15.47 -9.77 11.45
N TYR A 141 -14.89 -10.97 11.59
CA TYR A 141 -13.45 -11.15 11.45
C TYR A 141 -12.98 -10.93 10.01
N THR A 142 -13.66 -11.54 9.03
CA THR A 142 -13.33 -11.31 7.61
C THR A 142 -13.46 -9.83 7.22
N THR A 143 -14.48 -9.12 7.70
CA THR A 143 -14.60 -7.67 7.46
C THR A 143 -13.44 -6.89 8.09
N ALA A 144 -13.04 -7.24 9.31
CA ALA A 144 -11.91 -6.61 9.98
C ALA A 144 -10.59 -6.81 9.21
N ILE A 145 -10.36 -8.01 8.65
CA ILE A 145 -9.20 -8.29 7.79
C ILE A 145 -9.23 -7.43 6.53
N ASN A 146 -10.37 -7.36 5.85
CA ASN A 146 -10.51 -6.57 4.63
C ASN A 146 -10.26 -5.07 4.92
N ASN A 147 -10.79 -4.55 6.02
CA ASN A 147 -10.56 -3.17 6.43
C ASN A 147 -9.08 -2.89 6.72
N ASN A 148 -8.38 -3.80 7.40
CA ASN A 148 -6.95 -3.67 7.64
C ASN A 148 -6.15 -3.65 6.33
N ASN A 149 -6.46 -4.54 5.38
CA ASN A 149 -5.80 -4.58 4.08
C ASN A 149 -6.03 -3.29 3.26
N LEU A 150 -7.26 -2.75 3.32
CA LEU A 150 -7.59 -1.47 2.69
C LEU A 150 -6.82 -0.31 3.33
N GLU A 151 -6.76 -0.26 4.67
CA GLU A 151 -6.02 0.76 5.40
C GLU A 151 -4.52 0.75 5.04
N GLN A 152 -3.90 -0.44 5.00
CA GLN A 152 -2.51 -0.60 4.56
C GLN A 152 -2.31 -0.11 3.12
N SER A 153 -3.23 -0.45 2.21
CA SER A 153 -3.16 -0.03 0.80
C SER A 153 -3.27 1.49 0.65
N ILE A 154 -4.21 2.11 1.37
CA ILE A 154 -4.39 3.58 1.40
C ILE A 154 -3.11 4.26 1.91
N ASN A 155 -2.50 3.74 2.98
CA ASN A 155 -1.28 4.28 3.55
C ASN A 155 -0.10 4.23 2.56
N VAL A 156 0.01 3.16 1.75
CA VAL A 156 1.01 3.06 0.68
C VAL A 156 0.74 4.10 -0.41
N SER A 157 -0.50 4.22 -0.88
CA SER A 157 -0.86 5.20 -1.91
C SER A 157 -0.63 6.64 -1.45
N GLN A 158 -0.92 6.98 -0.19
CA GLN A 158 -0.67 8.31 0.36
C GLN A 158 0.84 8.66 0.37
N LYS A 159 1.71 7.70 0.71
CA LYS A 159 3.17 7.90 0.65
C LYS A 159 3.68 8.12 -0.77
N ASP A 160 3.11 7.41 -1.76
CA ASP A 160 3.45 7.60 -3.18
C ASP A 160 3.03 9.00 -3.66
N VAL A 161 1.82 9.44 -3.31
CA VAL A 161 1.33 10.80 -3.63
C VAL A 161 2.24 11.88 -3.04
N GLU A 162 2.63 11.75 -1.78
CA GLU A 162 3.53 12.72 -1.12
C GLU A 162 4.92 12.74 -1.77
N THR A 163 5.43 11.59 -2.21
CA THR A 163 6.71 11.50 -2.94
C THR A 163 6.62 12.23 -4.28
N LYS A 164 5.58 11.94 -5.08
CA LYS A 164 5.35 12.59 -6.37
C LYS A 164 5.14 14.10 -6.23
N LYS A 165 4.46 14.55 -5.17
CA LYS A 165 4.31 15.98 -4.87
C LYS A 165 5.66 16.68 -4.71
N LYS A 166 6.60 16.06 -3.99
CA LYS A 166 7.97 16.61 -3.83
C LYS A 166 8.74 16.65 -5.15
N GLU A 167 8.57 15.64 -6.00
CA GLU A 167 9.17 15.61 -7.33
C GLU A 167 8.64 16.73 -8.23
N VAL A 168 7.33 16.97 -8.23
CA VAL A 168 6.70 18.08 -8.96
C VAL A 168 7.25 19.43 -8.47
N GLU A 169 7.38 19.63 -7.17
CA GLU A 169 7.95 20.88 -6.63
C GLU A 169 9.43 21.07 -7.01
N LYS A 170 10.21 19.99 -7.09
CA LYS A 170 11.58 20.04 -7.61
C LYS A 170 11.59 20.46 -9.08
N LEU A 171 10.76 19.84 -9.92
CA LEU A 171 10.66 20.18 -11.34
C LEU A 171 10.24 21.64 -11.56
N LYS A 172 9.33 22.19 -10.76
CA LYS A 172 8.97 23.61 -10.81
C LYS A 172 10.17 24.52 -10.56
N LYS A 173 11.00 24.21 -9.55
CA LYS A 173 12.23 24.98 -9.27
C LYS A 173 13.22 24.90 -10.43
N ASP A 174 13.39 23.71 -11.00
CA ASP A 174 14.28 23.50 -12.15
C ASP A 174 13.80 24.32 -13.37
N ILE A 175 12.49 24.35 -13.65
CA ILE A 175 11.90 25.19 -14.71
C ILE A 175 12.25 26.66 -14.49
N THR A 176 12.06 27.20 -13.29
CA THR A 176 12.41 28.60 -12.97
C THR A 176 13.90 28.90 -13.22
N VAL A 177 14.79 27.96 -12.89
CA VAL A 177 16.23 28.10 -13.17
C VAL A 177 16.49 28.12 -14.67
N TYR A 178 15.86 27.23 -15.43
CA TYR A 178 16.00 27.20 -16.89
C TYR A 178 15.47 28.46 -17.55
N GLU A 179 14.32 28.98 -17.11
CA GLU A 179 13.77 30.25 -17.62
C GLU A 179 14.75 31.42 -17.41
N LYS A 180 15.37 31.51 -16.23
CA LYS A 180 16.39 32.53 -15.97
C LYS A 180 17.60 32.38 -16.88
N ASN A 181 18.07 31.15 -17.09
CA ASN A 181 19.21 30.87 -17.95
C ASN A 181 18.90 31.20 -19.42
N ILE A 182 17.68 30.91 -19.90
CA ILE A 182 17.22 31.26 -21.24
C ILE A 182 17.23 32.78 -21.42
N LYS A 183 16.63 33.54 -20.49
CA LYS A 183 16.64 35.02 -20.56
C LYS A 183 18.05 35.59 -20.65
N LYS A 184 18.98 35.09 -19.82
CA LYS A 184 20.39 35.51 -19.87
C LYS A 184 21.05 35.18 -21.21
N ALA A 185 20.76 34.01 -21.79
CA ALA A 185 21.27 33.64 -23.10
C ALA A 185 20.71 34.55 -24.20
N GLU A 186 19.43 34.89 -24.16
CA GLU A 186 18.79 35.83 -25.09
C GLU A 186 19.42 37.23 -25.03
N GLU A 187 19.70 37.75 -23.83
CA GLU A 187 20.40 39.03 -23.63
C GLU A 187 21.81 39.00 -24.23
N ASN A 188 22.56 37.92 -24.00
CA ASN A 188 23.90 37.75 -24.58
C ASN A 188 23.86 37.69 -26.11
N ILE A 189 22.88 36.99 -26.70
CA ILE A 189 22.70 36.92 -28.15
C ILE A 189 22.40 38.31 -28.72
N LYS A 190 21.52 39.10 -28.08
CA LYS A 190 21.23 40.48 -28.50
C LYS A 190 22.48 41.35 -28.50
N LYS A 191 23.31 41.25 -27.46
CA LYS A 191 24.57 41.99 -27.37
C LYS A 191 25.53 41.58 -28.49
N ALA A 192 25.72 40.28 -28.70
CA ALA A 192 26.58 39.77 -29.76
C ALA A 192 26.13 40.24 -31.15
N ASN A 193 24.83 40.23 -31.43
CA ASN A 193 24.30 40.76 -32.70
C ASN A 193 24.60 42.26 -32.87
N SER A 194 24.44 43.06 -31.81
CA SER A 194 24.78 44.48 -31.86
C SER A 194 26.29 44.71 -32.11
N ASP A 195 27.15 43.88 -31.55
CA ASP A 195 28.60 43.94 -31.78
C ASP A 195 28.96 43.56 -33.22
N ILE A 196 28.30 42.53 -33.78
CA ILE A 196 28.45 42.12 -35.19
C ILE A 196 28.02 43.23 -36.14
N ASP A 197 26.89 43.89 -35.89
CA ASP A 197 26.40 44.99 -36.72
C ASP A 197 27.38 46.17 -36.73
N LYS A 198 27.99 46.47 -35.57
CA LYS A 198 29.00 47.52 -35.46
C LYS A 198 30.26 47.18 -36.27
N LEU A 199 30.80 45.98 -36.09
CA LEU A 199 31.98 45.52 -36.83
C LEU A 199 31.72 45.47 -38.33
N SER A 200 30.52 45.08 -38.76
CA SER A 200 30.15 45.05 -40.18
C SER A 200 30.21 46.46 -40.80
N ARG A 201 29.69 47.48 -40.10
CA ARG A 201 29.80 48.88 -40.55
C ARG A 201 31.25 49.37 -40.60
N GLU A 202 32.06 49.00 -39.62
CA GLU A 202 33.49 49.35 -39.60
C GLU A 202 34.24 48.73 -40.80
N ILE A 203 33.95 47.46 -41.14
CA ILE A 203 34.47 46.79 -42.32
C ILE A 203 34.05 47.52 -43.61
N ASP A 204 32.79 47.93 -43.73
CA ASP A 204 32.30 48.65 -44.90
C ASP A 204 33.02 49.98 -45.10
N VAL A 205 33.25 50.75 -44.02
CA VAL A 205 34.00 52.02 -44.05
C VAL A 205 35.45 51.79 -44.47
N LEU A 206 36.11 50.77 -43.93
CA LEU A 206 37.48 50.40 -44.31
C LEU A 206 37.55 50.00 -45.79
N ASN A 207 36.61 49.20 -46.28
CA ASN A 207 36.54 48.80 -47.68
C ASN A 207 36.35 50.00 -48.62
N GLN A 208 35.53 50.98 -48.25
CA GLN A 208 35.38 52.23 -49.02
C GLN A 208 36.69 53.02 -49.05
N SER A 209 37.37 53.12 -47.91
CA SER A 209 38.65 53.84 -47.79
C SER A 209 39.75 53.20 -48.65
N ILE A 210 39.84 51.86 -48.65
CA ILE A 210 40.78 51.11 -49.49
C ILE A 210 40.47 51.34 -50.98
N LYS A 211 39.19 51.28 -51.39
CA LYS A 211 38.79 51.56 -52.78
C LYS A 211 39.22 52.96 -53.22
N GLN A 212 39.02 53.97 -52.37
CA GLN A 212 39.44 55.34 -52.66
C GLN A 212 40.96 55.45 -52.80
N GLN A 213 41.73 54.88 -51.87
CA GLN A 213 43.20 54.88 -51.97
C GLN A 213 43.70 54.21 -53.25
N ASN A 214 43.16 53.04 -53.60
CA ASN A 214 43.53 52.34 -54.84
C ASN A 214 43.22 53.16 -56.09
N SER A 215 42.07 53.86 -56.12
CA SER A 215 41.72 54.73 -57.24
C SER A 215 42.64 55.94 -57.39
N SER A 216 43.22 56.43 -56.30
CA SER A 216 44.18 57.54 -56.30
C SER A 216 45.58 57.13 -56.74
N ILE A 217 45.97 55.87 -56.53
CA ILE A 217 47.26 55.32 -56.97
C ILE A 217 47.29 55.03 -58.48
N GLN A 218 46.13 54.81 -59.09
CA GLN A 218 45.99 54.48 -60.52
C GLN A 218 45.86 55.71 -61.45
N ARG A 219 45.91 56.94 -60.92
CA ARG A 219 45.95 58.19 -61.68
C ARG A 219 47.36 58.76 -61.70
#